data_AF-A0A0F9Q923-F1
#
_entry.id   AF-A0A0F9Q923-F1
#
_cell.length_a   1.000
_cell.length_b   1.000
_cell.length_c   1.000
_cell.angle_alpha   90.00
_cell.angle_beta   90.00
_cell.angle_gamma   90.00
#
_symmetry.space_group_name_H-M   'P 1'
#
loop_
_entity.id
_entity.type
_entity.pdbx_description
1 polymer ?
#
loop_
_entity_poly.entity_id
_entity_poly.type
_entity_poly.pdbx_seq_one_letter_code
_entity_poly.pdbx_strand_id
1 'polypeptide(L)'
;MSYDIIYGKQVVKLRRTGEVIIMLLAGSNNCYEVGQGGRSGRRVRDWEAHRFYNRKGKFSEKPEVILNNLDAELRRIIRRHKGDGEAKPADIRNRFGYYSAIVVGSGHCGGTSWDKYRGLYANGIKRAITIEELDQLGVNLRFHPGYKSPNGYPDSMPLKTERDYFTEIKKWREWKDGDNSTEMIAGMEFSRRSFYLSFLPSDTDTVSRRLRAPNRKEPREKTRVVQDYFFVLASGSYSLLKYTRRGYRYSFRKSGGKKFRTEKEAETYRKKIVTKKLHQADIWKVERIEEPCGFMV
;
A
#
# COMPACT_ATOMS: atom_id res chain seq x y z
N MET A 1 7.56 11.48 -17.67
CA MET A 1 8.40 10.55 -16.89
C MET A 1 7.53 9.38 -16.45
N SER A 2 7.94 8.15 -16.75
CA SER A 2 7.29 6.93 -16.24
C SER A 2 7.83 6.59 -14.86
N TYR A 3 6.97 6.10 -13.96
CA TYR A 3 7.35 5.66 -12.62
C TYR A 3 6.42 4.56 -12.11
N ASP A 4 6.93 3.76 -11.18
CA ASP A 4 6.20 2.68 -10.54
C ASP A 4 5.51 3.16 -9.27
N ILE A 5 4.32 2.65 -9.00
CA ILE A 5 3.51 2.97 -7.83
C ILE A 5 3.29 1.67 -7.05
N ILE A 6 3.79 1.63 -5.82
CA ILE A 6 3.58 0.52 -4.90
C ILE A 6 2.42 0.86 -3.96
N TYR A 7 1.26 0.26 -4.21
CA TYR A 7 0.02 0.48 -3.46
C TYR A 7 -0.04 -0.33 -2.17
N GLY A 8 0.61 -1.49 -2.14
CA GLY A 8 0.51 -2.45 -1.06
C GLY A 8 1.62 -3.49 -1.09
N LYS A 9 1.66 -4.29 -0.03
CA LYS A 9 2.60 -5.40 0.11
C LYS A 9 1.96 -6.53 0.89
N GLN A 10 2.43 -7.74 0.64
CA GLN A 10 2.18 -8.92 1.43
C GLN A 10 3.46 -9.75 1.42
N VAL A 11 3.96 -10.14 2.58
CA VAL A 11 5.16 -10.96 2.69
C VAL A 11 4.75 -12.35 3.13
N VAL A 12 5.24 -13.36 2.41
CA VAL A 12 5.00 -14.77 2.70
C VAL A 12 6.25 -15.34 3.33
N LYS A 13 6.17 -15.87 4.55
CA LYS A 13 7.29 -16.50 5.25
C LYS A 13 7.35 -17.99 4.95
N LEU A 14 8.55 -18.47 4.66
CA LEU A 14 8.87 -19.89 4.47
C LEU A 14 9.57 -20.37 5.75
N ARG A 15 8.83 -21.07 6.62
CA ARG A 15 9.29 -21.41 7.98
C ARG A 15 10.52 -22.32 7.95
N ARG A 16 10.60 -23.23 6.97
CA ARG A 16 11.69 -24.22 6.88
C ARG A 16 13.03 -23.60 6.55
N THR A 17 13.06 -22.55 5.71
CA THR A 17 14.30 -21.92 5.25
C THR A 17 14.60 -20.59 5.93
N GLY A 18 13.60 -19.99 6.60
CA GLY A 18 13.69 -18.62 7.10
C GLY A 18 13.66 -17.55 5.99
N GLU A 19 13.42 -17.97 4.74
CA GLU A 19 13.28 -17.06 3.61
C GLU A 19 11.87 -16.45 3.56
N VAL A 20 11.74 -15.37 2.79
CA VAL A 20 10.45 -14.73 2.53
C VAL A 20 10.25 -14.45 1.05
N ILE A 21 9.00 -14.51 0.61
CA ILE A 21 8.53 -14.06 -0.71
C ILE A 21 7.85 -12.71 -0.53
N ILE A 22 8.27 -11.68 -1.27
CA ILE A 22 7.64 -10.37 -1.22
C ILE A 22 6.68 -10.23 -2.39
N MET A 23 5.40 -10.14 -2.09
CA MET A 23 4.36 -9.79 -3.05
C MET A 23 4.07 -8.30 -2.93
N LEU A 24 4.16 -7.55 -4.02
CA LEU A 24 3.82 -6.13 -4.07
C LEU A 24 2.55 -5.95 -4.89
N LEU A 25 1.65 -5.12 -4.42
CA LEU A 25 0.59 -4.58 -5.26
C LEU A 25 1.16 -3.34 -5.92
N ALA A 26 1.56 -3.45 -7.18
CA ALA A 26 2.25 -2.40 -7.90
C ALA A 26 1.66 -2.16 -9.30
N GLY A 27 1.98 -1.02 -9.89
CA GLY A 27 1.59 -0.68 -11.25
C GLY A 27 2.28 0.60 -11.74
N SER A 28 2.20 0.87 -13.04
CA SER A 28 2.81 2.07 -13.63
C SER A 28 1.86 3.27 -13.57
N ASN A 29 2.42 4.47 -13.42
CA ASN A 29 1.66 5.72 -13.44
C ASN A 29 0.97 6.03 -14.79
N ASN A 30 1.43 5.39 -15.87
CA ASN A 30 0.95 5.60 -17.23
C ASN A 30 -0.03 4.52 -17.70
N CYS A 31 -0.27 3.48 -16.89
CA CYS A 31 -1.20 2.41 -17.25
C CYS A 31 -2.54 2.60 -16.53
N TYR A 32 -3.63 2.69 -17.29
CA TYR A 32 -4.99 2.81 -16.78
C TYR A 32 -5.85 1.68 -17.33
N GLU A 33 -6.77 1.18 -16.50
CA GLU A 33 -7.80 0.26 -16.94
C GLU A 33 -8.67 0.95 -18.00
N VAL A 34 -9.26 0.16 -18.90
CA VAL A 34 -10.27 0.67 -19.82
C VAL A 34 -11.48 1.06 -18.99
N GLY A 35 -11.76 2.36 -18.92
CA GLY A 35 -12.90 2.86 -18.17
C GLY A 35 -14.22 2.56 -18.88
N GLN A 36 -15.29 2.38 -18.10
CA GLN A 36 -16.63 2.16 -18.63
C GLN A 36 -17.44 3.47 -18.65
N GLY A 37 -18.24 3.67 -19.70
CA GLY A 37 -19.20 4.78 -19.79
C GLY A 37 -18.57 6.18 -19.80
N GLY A 38 -17.43 6.34 -20.50
CA GLY A 38 -16.77 7.64 -20.64
C GLY A 38 -16.00 8.13 -19.40
N ARG A 39 -15.90 7.32 -18.34
CA ARG A 39 -15.03 7.60 -17.19
C ARG A 39 -13.61 7.12 -17.48
N SER A 40 -12.60 7.84 -17.01
CA SER A 40 -11.23 7.31 -16.98
C SER A 40 -11.17 6.13 -16.01
N GLY A 41 -10.59 5.01 -16.43
CA GLY A 41 -10.36 3.87 -15.54
C GLY A 41 -9.38 4.20 -14.41
N ARG A 42 -9.33 3.35 -13.39
CA ARG A 42 -8.29 3.45 -12.35
C ARG A 42 -6.93 3.04 -12.94
N ARG A 43 -5.84 3.44 -12.28
CA ARG A 43 -4.50 2.94 -12.66
C ARG A 43 -4.45 1.43 -12.51
N VAL A 44 -3.92 0.76 -13.54
CA VAL A 44 -3.70 -0.69 -13.53
C VAL A 44 -2.70 -1.01 -12.43
N ARG A 45 -3.02 -2.06 -11.67
CA ARG A 45 -2.15 -2.61 -10.63
C ARG A 45 -2.42 -4.09 -10.48
N ASP A 46 -1.39 -4.85 -10.15
CA ASP A 46 -1.52 -6.27 -9.85
C ASP A 46 -0.58 -6.69 -8.72
N TRP A 47 -0.88 -7.83 -8.11
CA TRP A 47 -0.03 -8.49 -7.14
C TRP A 47 1.06 -9.28 -7.86
N GLU A 48 2.28 -8.77 -7.79
CA GLU A 48 3.45 -9.40 -8.39
C GLU A 48 4.46 -9.81 -7.32
N ALA A 49 5.07 -10.97 -7.52
CA ALA A 49 6.20 -11.38 -6.72
C ALA A 49 7.42 -10.55 -7.11
N HIS A 50 7.92 -9.77 -6.16
CA HIS A 50 9.00 -8.86 -6.41
C HIS A 50 10.32 -9.63 -6.59
N ARG A 51 10.82 -9.62 -7.83
CA ARG A 51 12.11 -10.19 -8.22
C ARG A 51 13.24 -9.21 -7.91
N PHE A 52 13.48 -8.90 -6.64
CA PHE A 52 14.63 -8.08 -6.28
C PHE A 52 15.93 -8.75 -6.70
N TYR A 53 16.85 -8.01 -7.35
CA TYR A 53 18.34 -8.11 -7.42
C TYR A 53 19.03 -9.48 -7.27
N ASN A 54 18.29 -10.54 -7.44
CA ASN A 54 18.70 -11.91 -7.45
C ASN A 54 18.95 -12.20 -8.92
N ARG A 55 20.21 -12.06 -9.33
CA ARG A 55 20.66 -12.40 -10.69
C ARG A 55 20.34 -13.87 -11.08
N LYS A 56 19.84 -14.68 -10.14
CA LYS A 56 19.52 -16.10 -10.31
C LYS A 56 18.01 -16.37 -10.42
N GLY A 57 17.15 -15.35 -10.43
CA GLY A 57 15.71 -15.49 -10.61
C GLY A 57 14.94 -16.17 -9.47
N LYS A 58 15.45 -16.16 -8.22
CA LYS A 58 14.64 -16.63 -7.07
C LYS A 58 13.64 -15.56 -6.63
N PHE A 59 12.49 -16.04 -6.13
CA PHE A 59 11.45 -15.21 -5.53
C PHE A 59 11.44 -15.23 -3.99
N SER A 60 12.20 -16.16 -3.39
CA SER A 60 12.42 -16.23 -1.95
C SER A 60 13.86 -15.88 -1.61
N GLU A 61 14.05 -15.17 -0.51
CA GLU A 61 15.37 -14.81 0.01
C GLU A 61 15.29 -14.51 1.51
N LYS A 62 16.41 -14.60 2.24
CA LYS A 62 16.44 -14.26 3.66
C LYS A 62 16.17 -12.76 3.91
N PRO A 63 15.40 -12.40 4.97
CA PRO A 63 15.09 -11.02 5.31
C PRO A 63 16.29 -10.07 5.34
N GLU A 64 17.39 -10.46 5.96
CA GLU A 64 18.61 -9.67 6.09
C GLU A 64 19.28 -9.39 4.73
N VAL A 65 19.25 -10.37 3.83
CA VAL A 65 19.80 -10.22 2.46
C VAL A 65 18.94 -9.23 1.67
N ILE A 66 17.62 -9.31 1.79
CA ILE A 66 16.70 -8.35 1.16
C ILE A 66 16.98 -6.93 1.65
N LEU A 67 17.07 -6.72 2.97
CA LEU A 67 17.31 -5.40 3.55
C LEU A 67 18.70 -4.85 3.17
N ASN A 68 19.71 -5.70 3.10
CA ASN A 68 21.04 -5.31 2.65
C ASN A 68 21.06 -4.93 1.16
N ASN A 69 20.32 -5.64 0.31
CA ASN A 69 20.17 -5.31 -1.11
C ASN A 69 19.45 -3.97 -1.31
N LEU A 70 18.44 -3.69 -0.49
CA LEU A 70 17.82 -2.37 -0.43
C LEU A 70 18.85 -1.29 -0.08
N ASP A 71 19.60 -1.47 1.01
CA ASP A 71 20.61 -0.49 1.43
C ASP A 71 21.72 -0.30 0.36
N ALA A 72 22.08 -1.36 -0.37
CA ALA A 72 22.98 -1.30 -1.52
C ALA A 72 22.38 -0.51 -2.71
N GLU A 73 21.07 -0.63 -2.95
CA GLU A 73 20.36 0.12 -3.98
C GLU A 73 20.35 1.63 -3.69
N LEU A 74 20.12 2.03 -2.43
CA LEU A 74 20.29 3.43 -2.03
C LEU A 74 21.71 3.94 -2.34
N ARG A 75 22.75 3.18 -1.95
CA ARG A 75 24.14 3.56 -2.23
C ARG A 75 24.41 3.65 -3.73
N ARG A 76 23.80 2.79 -4.55
CA ARG A 76 23.90 2.83 -6.02
C ARG A 76 23.29 4.12 -6.57
N ILE A 77 22.08 4.47 -6.14
CA ILE A 77 21.40 5.70 -6.57
C ILE A 77 22.18 6.94 -6.12
N ILE A 78 22.68 6.97 -4.89
CA ILE A 78 23.54 8.07 -4.40
C ILE A 78 24.78 8.22 -5.29
N ARG A 79 25.49 7.13 -5.60
CA ARG A 79 26.68 7.19 -6.46
C ARG A 79 26.35 7.70 -7.87
N ARG A 80 25.25 7.23 -8.45
CA ARG A 80 24.80 7.64 -9.79
C ARG A 80 24.60 9.14 -9.89
N HIS A 81 23.94 9.75 -8.91
CA HIS A 81 23.59 11.17 -8.94
C HIS A 81 24.62 12.10 -8.26
N LYS A 82 25.63 11.54 -7.58
CA LYS A 82 26.73 12.33 -7.02
C LYS A 82 27.63 12.88 -8.13
N GLY A 83 27.76 12.17 -9.26
CA GLY A 83 28.57 12.60 -10.41
C GLY A 83 28.04 13.86 -11.10
N ASP A 84 26.74 14.12 -11.00
CA ASP A 84 26.07 15.22 -11.70
C ASP A 84 26.19 16.56 -10.93
N GLY A 85 26.77 16.58 -9.72
CA GLY A 85 26.92 17.79 -8.89
C GLY A 85 25.63 18.36 -8.28
N GLU A 86 24.45 17.89 -8.71
CA GLU A 86 23.17 18.51 -8.38
C GLU A 86 22.54 18.06 -7.05
N ALA A 87 22.85 16.85 -6.54
CA ALA A 87 22.09 16.26 -5.43
C ALA A 87 22.98 15.79 -4.27
N LYS A 88 22.75 16.36 -3.07
CA LYS A 88 23.39 15.87 -1.85
C LYS A 88 22.78 14.52 -1.44
N PRO A 89 23.55 13.61 -0.80
CA PRO A 89 23.03 12.31 -0.35
C PRO A 89 21.79 12.42 0.55
N ALA A 90 21.71 13.46 1.39
CA ALA A 90 20.54 13.73 2.24
C ALA A 90 19.29 14.04 1.40
N ASP A 91 19.43 14.80 0.32
CA ASP A 91 18.31 15.13 -0.58
C ASP A 91 17.81 13.90 -1.32
N ILE A 92 18.73 13.04 -1.77
CA ILE A 92 18.40 11.75 -2.38
C ILE A 92 17.67 10.86 -1.39
N ARG A 93 18.11 10.80 -0.13
CA ARG A 93 17.43 10.02 0.91
C ARG A 93 16.01 10.54 1.17
N ASN A 94 15.84 11.86 1.26
CA ASN A 94 14.54 12.48 1.55
C ASN A 94 13.56 12.41 0.38
N ARG A 95 14.07 12.41 -0.86
CA ARG A 95 13.28 12.37 -2.10
C ARG A 95 13.60 11.11 -2.94
N PHE A 96 13.86 9.99 -2.29
CA PHE A 96 14.30 8.74 -2.92
C PHE A 96 13.45 8.35 -4.14
N GLY A 97 12.13 8.48 -4.04
CA GLY A 97 11.22 8.17 -5.14
C GLY A 97 11.44 8.99 -6.40
N TYR A 98 11.90 10.24 -6.29
CA TYR A 98 12.25 11.08 -7.44
C TYR A 98 13.42 10.47 -8.22
N TYR A 99 14.47 10.05 -7.52
CA TYR A 99 15.68 9.49 -8.13
C TYR A 99 15.55 8.01 -8.53
N SER A 100 14.60 7.29 -7.94
CA SER A 100 14.32 5.88 -8.25
C SER A 100 13.12 5.67 -9.17
N ALA A 101 12.38 6.72 -9.51
CA ALA A 101 11.09 6.65 -10.20
C ALA A 101 10.09 5.72 -9.49
N ILE A 102 9.96 5.85 -8.16
CA ILE A 102 9.07 5.04 -7.31
C ILE A 102 8.17 5.89 -6.42
N VAL A 103 6.89 5.54 -6.35
CA VAL A 103 5.91 6.07 -5.40
C VAL A 103 5.47 4.97 -4.44
N VAL A 104 5.57 5.20 -3.13
CA VAL A 104 4.98 4.30 -2.13
C VAL A 104 3.67 4.87 -1.62
N GLY A 105 2.57 4.17 -1.85
CA GLY A 105 1.20 4.57 -1.51
C GLY A 105 0.63 5.59 -2.50
N SER A 106 -0.02 6.64 -1.97
CA SER A 106 -0.53 7.76 -2.76
C SER A 106 0.46 8.92 -2.81
N GLY A 107 0.52 9.64 -3.93
CA GLY A 107 1.28 10.90 -4.04
C GLY A 107 2.12 10.98 -5.31
N HIS A 108 3.22 11.72 -5.22
CA HIS A 108 4.22 11.92 -6.28
C HIS A 108 5.58 11.34 -5.87
N CYS A 109 6.47 11.09 -6.84
CA CYS A 109 7.80 10.51 -6.62
C CYS A 109 8.61 11.24 -5.54
N GLY A 110 8.59 12.58 -5.53
CA GLY A 110 9.30 13.39 -4.53
C GLY A 110 8.82 13.22 -3.08
N GLY A 111 7.69 12.53 -2.86
CA GLY A 111 7.11 12.28 -1.53
C GLY A 111 7.47 10.91 -0.95
N THR A 112 8.28 10.12 -1.66
CA THR A 112 8.80 8.85 -1.16
C THR A 112 10.21 9.05 -0.66
N SER A 113 10.40 9.09 0.66
CA SER A 113 11.73 9.02 1.26
C SER A 113 12.26 7.58 1.27
N TRP A 114 13.57 7.44 1.43
CA TRP A 114 14.22 6.15 1.61
C TRP A 114 13.64 5.38 2.78
N ASP A 115 13.44 6.04 3.92
CA ASP A 115 12.91 5.38 5.13
C ASP A 115 11.47 4.88 4.91
N LYS A 116 10.67 5.60 4.12
CA LYS A 116 9.34 5.14 3.70
C LYS A 116 9.42 3.91 2.80
N TYR A 117 10.35 3.90 1.84
CA TYR A 117 10.57 2.78 0.93
C TYR A 117 11.14 1.55 1.65
N ARG A 118 12.27 1.67 2.37
CA ARG A 118 12.86 0.58 3.17
C ARG A 118 11.91 0.11 4.27
N GLY A 119 11.20 1.03 4.91
CA GLY A 119 10.19 0.74 5.92
C GLY A 119 9.00 -0.05 5.37
N LEU A 120 8.67 0.08 4.08
CA LEU A 120 7.70 -0.78 3.42
C LEU A 120 8.10 -2.25 3.60
N TYR A 121 9.33 -2.62 3.21
CA TYR A 121 9.84 -3.99 3.29
C TYR A 121 10.04 -4.47 4.72
N ALA A 122 10.72 -3.68 5.55
CA ALA A 122 10.99 -4.07 6.94
C ALA A 122 9.69 -4.34 7.71
N ASN A 123 8.67 -3.49 7.56
CA ASN A 123 7.37 -3.71 8.20
C ASN A 123 6.59 -4.88 7.57
N GLY A 124 6.86 -5.21 6.31
CA GLY A 124 6.26 -6.35 5.62
C GLY A 124 6.80 -7.66 6.17
N ILE A 125 8.12 -7.76 6.24
CA ILE A 125 8.85 -8.89 6.83
C ILE A 125 8.37 -9.15 8.26
N LYS A 126 8.26 -8.10 9.09
CA LYS A 126 7.74 -8.23 10.47
C LYS A 126 6.31 -8.76 10.56
N ARG A 127 5.50 -8.57 9.52
CA ARG A 127 4.09 -8.99 9.45
C ARG A 127 3.90 -10.15 8.46
N ALA A 128 4.96 -10.88 8.17
CA ALA A 128 4.89 -11.97 7.22
C ALA A 128 4.00 -13.09 7.75
N ILE A 129 3.22 -13.69 6.84
CA ILE A 129 2.33 -14.82 7.12
C ILE A 129 2.76 -16.02 6.27
N THR A 130 2.41 -17.24 6.68
CA THR A 130 2.74 -18.42 5.87
C THR A 130 1.81 -18.59 4.68
N ILE A 131 2.12 -19.56 3.81
CA ILE A 131 1.25 -19.96 2.70
C ILE A 131 -0.07 -20.54 3.24
N GLU A 132 -0.03 -21.30 4.33
CA GLU A 132 -1.22 -21.87 4.98
C GLU A 132 -2.09 -20.78 5.62
N GLU A 133 -1.48 -19.80 6.30
CA GLU A 133 -2.18 -18.64 6.84
C GLU A 133 -2.83 -17.81 5.71
N LEU A 134 -2.18 -17.70 4.54
CA LEU A 134 -2.76 -17.07 3.34
C LEU A 134 -3.97 -17.84 2.79
N ASP A 135 -3.87 -19.16 2.71
CA ASP A 135 -4.94 -20.06 2.23
C ASP A 135 -6.19 -19.94 3.11
N GLN A 136 -6.01 -19.88 4.44
CA GLN A 136 -7.09 -19.66 5.42
C GLN A 136 -7.80 -18.31 5.23
N LEU A 137 -7.12 -17.28 4.72
CA LEU A 137 -7.74 -16.00 4.38
C LEU A 137 -8.48 -16.04 3.04
N GLY A 138 -8.48 -17.19 2.35
CA GLY A 138 -8.96 -17.33 0.98
C GLY A 138 -8.09 -16.56 -0.02
N VAL A 139 -6.80 -16.36 0.27
CA VAL A 139 -5.84 -15.74 -0.66
C VAL A 139 -4.83 -16.81 -1.06
N ASN A 140 -5.06 -17.51 -2.17
CA ASN A 140 -4.17 -18.59 -2.57
C ASN A 140 -2.97 -18.03 -3.32
N LEU A 141 -1.76 -18.41 -2.93
CA LEU A 141 -0.57 -18.16 -3.73
C LEU A 141 -0.57 -19.12 -4.92
N ARG A 142 -0.36 -18.64 -6.13
CA ARG A 142 -0.27 -19.48 -7.33
C ARG A 142 1.13 -19.45 -7.92
N PHE A 143 1.57 -20.60 -8.39
CA PHE A 143 2.73 -20.76 -9.24
C PHE A 143 2.29 -20.82 -10.70
N HIS A 144 2.85 -19.96 -11.54
CA HIS A 144 2.58 -19.95 -12.98
C HIS A 144 3.88 -20.28 -13.71
N PRO A 145 4.02 -21.50 -14.26
CA PRO A 145 5.12 -21.77 -15.17
C PRO A 145 4.99 -20.82 -16.37
N GLY A 146 6.12 -20.39 -16.95
CA GLY A 146 6.11 -19.57 -18.15
C GLY A 146 5.49 -20.28 -19.36
N TYR A 147 5.39 -19.56 -20.47
CA TYR A 147 4.58 -19.85 -21.68
C TYR A 147 4.81 -21.21 -22.39
N LYS A 148 5.70 -22.09 -21.91
CA LYS A 148 5.97 -23.40 -22.51
C LYS A 148 6.32 -24.44 -21.45
N SER A 149 5.46 -24.60 -20.44
CA SER A 149 5.57 -25.74 -19.53
C SER A 149 5.49 -27.06 -20.30
N PRO A 150 6.06 -28.17 -19.78
CA PRO A 150 5.94 -29.47 -20.44
C PRO A 150 4.49 -29.77 -20.80
N ASN A 151 4.26 -30.43 -21.94
CA ASN A 151 2.91 -30.78 -22.41
C ASN A 151 2.11 -31.46 -21.27
N GLY A 152 0.93 -30.91 -20.97
CA GLY A 152 0.05 -31.40 -19.91
C GLY A 152 0.34 -30.83 -18.51
N TYR A 153 1.36 -29.99 -18.34
CA TYR A 153 1.55 -29.28 -17.08
C TYR A 153 0.56 -28.12 -16.96
N PRO A 154 -0.11 -27.93 -15.80
CA PRO A 154 -1.14 -26.91 -15.66
C PRO A 154 -0.61 -25.48 -15.81
N ASP A 155 -1.43 -24.59 -16.40
CA ASP A 155 -1.13 -23.15 -16.54
C ASP A 155 -0.85 -22.46 -15.21
N SER A 156 -1.43 -22.99 -14.12
CA SER A 156 -1.13 -22.53 -12.77
C SER A 156 -1.41 -23.58 -11.71
N MET A 157 -0.58 -23.60 -10.67
CA MET A 157 -0.71 -24.48 -9.53
C MET A 157 -1.02 -23.68 -8.26
N PRO A 158 -2.11 -23.98 -7.53
CA PRO A 158 -2.33 -23.40 -6.22
C PRO A 158 -1.30 -23.97 -5.24
N LEU A 159 -0.65 -23.10 -4.50
CA LEU A 159 0.27 -23.44 -3.42
C LEU A 159 -0.49 -23.27 -2.11
N LYS A 160 -0.87 -24.39 -1.47
CA LYS A 160 -1.59 -24.39 -0.20
C LYS A 160 -0.66 -24.51 0.99
N THR A 161 0.52 -25.08 0.77
CA THR A 161 1.54 -25.29 1.80
C THR A 161 2.91 -24.85 1.34
N GLU A 162 3.82 -24.66 2.30
CA GLU A 162 5.25 -24.47 2.04
C GLU A 162 5.87 -25.65 1.26
N ARG A 163 5.38 -26.88 1.50
CA ARG A 163 5.83 -28.06 0.75
C ARG A 163 5.49 -27.93 -0.74
N ASP A 164 4.28 -27.50 -1.08
CA ASP A 164 3.86 -27.32 -2.47
C ASP A 164 4.78 -26.33 -3.19
N TYR A 165 5.11 -25.22 -2.53
CA TYR A 165 6.03 -24.22 -3.09
C TYR A 165 7.38 -24.86 -3.46
N PHE A 166 8.02 -25.57 -2.54
CA PHE A 166 9.32 -26.19 -2.83
C PHE A 166 9.23 -27.31 -3.85
N THR A 167 8.13 -28.07 -3.87
CA THR A 167 7.88 -29.11 -4.88
C THR A 167 7.78 -28.50 -6.27
N GLU A 168 6.98 -27.45 -6.46
CA GLU A 168 6.84 -26.82 -7.79
C GLU A 168 8.13 -26.07 -8.21
N ILE A 169 8.83 -25.44 -7.28
CA ILE A 169 10.14 -24.83 -7.56
C ILE A 169 11.17 -25.88 -7.98
N LYS A 170 11.18 -27.06 -7.35
CA LYS A 170 12.07 -28.17 -7.71
C LYS A 170 11.77 -28.67 -9.12
N LYS A 171 10.51 -28.98 -9.43
CA LYS A 171 10.07 -29.41 -10.77
C LYS A 171 10.48 -28.40 -11.84
N TRP A 172 10.24 -27.11 -11.59
CA TRP A 172 10.62 -26.06 -12.51
C TRP A 172 12.14 -25.97 -12.73
N ARG A 173 12.96 -26.17 -11.70
CA ARG A 173 14.43 -26.20 -11.84
C ARG A 173 14.89 -27.39 -12.68
N GLU A 174 14.31 -28.56 -12.45
CA GLU A 174 14.62 -29.76 -13.23
C GLU A 174 14.28 -29.58 -14.71
N TRP A 175 13.14 -28.96 -15.04
CA TRP A 175 12.82 -28.63 -16.44
C TRP A 175 13.75 -27.56 -17.00
N LYS A 176 14.05 -26.54 -16.19
CA LYS A 176 14.95 -25.47 -16.59
C LYS A 176 16.29 -26.06 -17.00
N ASP A 177 16.91 -26.91 -16.19
CA ASP A 177 18.26 -27.42 -16.47
C ASP A 177 18.31 -28.39 -17.68
N GLY A 178 17.17 -28.99 -18.06
CA GLY A 178 17.06 -29.91 -19.19
C GLY A 178 16.97 -29.28 -20.60
N ASP A 179 16.60 -28.00 -20.74
CA ASP A 179 16.42 -27.35 -22.06
C ASP A 179 17.07 -25.96 -22.11
N ASN A 180 18.26 -25.85 -22.73
CA ASN A 180 19.03 -24.60 -22.91
C ASN A 180 18.55 -23.74 -24.09
N SER A 181 17.51 -24.12 -24.81
CA SER A 181 17.08 -23.35 -25.99
C SER A 181 16.45 -22.00 -25.61
N THR A 182 16.81 -20.97 -26.37
CA THR A 182 16.16 -19.67 -26.38
C THR A 182 15.30 -19.56 -27.63
N GLU A 183 14.22 -18.77 -27.57
CA GLU A 183 13.32 -18.60 -28.70
C GLU A 183 13.00 -17.14 -28.91
N MET A 184 12.99 -16.72 -30.17
CA MET A 184 12.67 -15.36 -30.58
C MET A 184 11.16 -15.26 -30.84
N ILE A 185 10.44 -14.47 -30.04
CA ILE A 185 9.03 -14.13 -30.28
C ILE A 185 8.95 -12.62 -30.52
N ALA A 186 8.42 -12.22 -31.68
CA ALA A 186 8.33 -10.80 -32.08
C ALA A 186 9.67 -10.05 -31.98
N GLY A 187 10.78 -10.72 -32.31
CA GLY A 187 12.13 -10.14 -32.24
C GLY A 187 12.72 -10.01 -30.82
N MET A 188 12.00 -10.47 -29.79
CA MET A 188 12.51 -10.52 -28.43
C MET A 188 12.91 -11.95 -28.07
N GLU A 189 14.11 -12.11 -27.50
CA GLU A 189 14.56 -13.38 -26.96
C GLU A 189 13.82 -13.66 -25.65
N PHE A 190 12.88 -14.61 -25.69
CA PHE A 190 12.22 -15.09 -24.50
C PHE A 190 13.00 -16.28 -23.96
N SER A 191 13.51 -16.12 -22.74
CA SER A 191 13.98 -17.27 -21.98
C SER A 191 12.77 -18.19 -21.72
N ARG A 192 12.82 -19.43 -22.24
CA ARG A 192 11.84 -20.50 -22.00
C ARG A 192 11.66 -20.85 -20.50
N ARG A 193 12.40 -20.20 -19.62
CA ARG A 193 12.66 -20.58 -18.23
C ARG A 193 12.27 -19.47 -17.28
N SER A 194 11.05 -18.94 -17.40
CA SER A 194 10.49 -18.06 -16.37
C SER A 194 9.32 -18.74 -15.69
N PHE A 195 9.04 -18.32 -14.46
CA PHE A 195 7.77 -18.53 -13.80
C PHE A 195 7.43 -17.24 -13.09
N TYR A 196 6.20 -17.08 -12.64
CA TYR A 196 5.82 -16.00 -11.75
C TYR A 196 4.89 -16.51 -10.66
N LEU A 197 4.75 -15.73 -9.59
CA LEU A 197 3.76 -15.99 -8.57
C LEU A 197 2.72 -14.87 -8.60
N SER A 198 1.47 -15.23 -8.33
CA SER A 198 0.38 -14.28 -8.16
C SER A 198 -0.57 -14.74 -7.05
N PHE A 199 -1.54 -13.90 -6.70
CA PHE A 199 -2.61 -14.29 -5.79
C PHE A 199 -3.89 -14.67 -6.53
N LEU A 200 -4.67 -15.55 -5.91
CA LEU A 200 -6.09 -15.73 -6.20
C LEU A 200 -6.97 -15.34 -5.02
N PRO A 201 -8.16 -14.75 -5.27
CA PRO A 201 -8.70 -14.36 -6.58
C PRO A 201 -7.85 -13.25 -7.25
N SER A 202 -7.90 -13.14 -8.58
CA SER A 202 -7.12 -12.13 -9.33
C SER A 202 -7.60 -10.69 -9.07
N ASP A 203 -8.80 -10.53 -8.51
CA ASP A 203 -9.30 -9.22 -8.09
C ASP A 203 -8.48 -8.64 -6.93
N THR A 204 -7.64 -7.65 -7.25
CA THR A 204 -6.68 -7.04 -6.32
C THR A 204 -7.33 -6.41 -5.10
N ASP A 205 -8.56 -5.91 -5.23
CA ASP A 205 -9.31 -5.29 -4.12
C ASP A 205 -9.86 -6.36 -3.17
N THR A 206 -10.33 -7.49 -3.69
CA THR A 206 -10.74 -8.65 -2.88
C THR A 206 -9.57 -9.23 -2.11
N VAL A 207 -8.40 -9.42 -2.76
CA VAL A 207 -7.18 -9.84 -2.07
C VAL A 207 -6.81 -8.84 -0.97
N SER A 208 -6.78 -7.55 -1.28
CA SER A 208 -6.46 -6.50 -0.31
C SER A 208 -7.41 -6.47 0.87
N ARG A 209 -8.70 -6.71 0.64
CA ARG A 209 -9.74 -6.81 1.68
C ARG A 209 -9.50 -8.03 2.58
N ARG A 210 -9.23 -9.20 1.99
CA ARG A 210 -8.96 -10.45 2.73
C ARG A 210 -7.71 -10.34 3.58
N LEU A 211 -6.61 -9.81 3.05
CA LEU A 211 -5.36 -9.59 3.79
C LEU A 211 -5.52 -8.61 4.97
N ARG A 212 -6.49 -7.68 4.89
CA ARG A 212 -6.79 -6.74 5.98
C ARG A 212 -7.81 -7.26 6.98
N ALA A 213 -8.55 -8.33 6.66
CA ALA A 213 -9.64 -8.84 7.48
C ALA A 213 -9.20 -9.21 8.91
N PRO A 214 -8.06 -9.88 9.15
CA PRO A 214 -7.61 -10.21 10.51
C PRO A 214 -7.33 -8.99 11.39
N ASN A 215 -7.00 -7.85 10.76
CA ASN A 215 -6.70 -6.61 11.45
C ASN A 215 -7.90 -5.67 11.54
N ARG A 216 -9.05 -6.06 10.97
CA ARG A 216 -10.25 -5.24 11.01
C ARG A 216 -10.85 -5.40 12.39
N LYS A 217 -10.67 -4.37 13.22
CA LYS A 217 -11.44 -4.25 14.46
C LYS A 217 -12.93 -4.32 14.09
N GLU A 218 -13.68 -5.10 14.85
CA GLU A 218 -15.13 -5.14 14.70
C GLU A 218 -15.66 -3.70 14.74
N PRO A 219 -16.60 -3.34 13.86
CA PRO A 219 -17.25 -2.05 13.94
C PRO A 219 -17.79 -1.91 15.36
N ARG A 220 -17.34 -0.89 16.09
CA ARG A 220 -17.95 -0.58 17.39
C ARG A 220 -19.44 -0.34 17.13
N GLU A 221 -20.29 -1.12 17.78
CA GLU A 221 -21.72 -0.86 17.77
C GLU A 221 -21.94 0.55 18.30
N LYS A 222 -22.49 1.41 17.44
CA LYS A 222 -22.72 2.79 17.82
C LYS A 222 -24.09 2.88 18.47
N THR A 223 -24.14 3.26 19.73
CA THR A 223 -25.40 3.50 20.42
C THR A 223 -25.82 4.95 20.17
N ARG A 224 -27.09 5.17 19.82
CA ARG A 224 -27.63 6.52 19.71
C ARG A 224 -27.91 7.04 21.12
N VAL A 225 -27.17 8.08 21.53
CA VAL A 225 -27.39 8.80 22.78
C VAL A 225 -28.05 10.13 22.46
N VAL A 226 -29.23 10.38 23.04
CA VAL A 226 -29.92 11.68 22.94
C VAL A 226 -29.59 12.50 24.18
N GLN A 227 -29.27 13.78 23.99
CA GLN A 227 -29.03 14.73 25.07
C GLN A 227 -29.82 16.01 24.80
N ASP A 228 -30.25 16.69 25.85
CA ASP A 228 -31.03 17.94 25.75
C ASP A 228 -30.16 19.16 25.41
N TYR A 229 -28.85 18.98 25.36
CA TYR A 229 -27.90 20.01 25.01
C TYR A 229 -26.75 19.47 24.17
N PHE A 230 -26.06 20.38 23.49
CA PHE A 230 -24.79 20.11 22.82
C PHE A 230 -23.90 21.34 22.82
N PHE A 231 -22.64 21.17 22.43
CA PHE A 231 -21.69 22.25 22.29
C PHE A 231 -21.40 22.52 20.82
N VAL A 232 -21.18 23.78 20.48
CA VAL A 232 -20.71 24.25 19.17
C VAL A 232 -19.51 25.17 19.34
N LEU A 233 -18.83 25.45 18.23
CA LEU A 233 -17.89 26.57 18.17
C LEU A 233 -18.58 27.77 17.53
N ALA A 234 -18.76 28.84 18.29
CA ALA A 234 -19.50 30.03 17.88
C ALA A 234 -18.63 31.30 17.89
N SER A 235 -19.02 32.27 17.07
CA SER A 235 -18.49 33.63 17.04
C SER A 235 -19.67 34.57 16.75
N GLY A 236 -20.16 35.25 17.78
CA GLY A 236 -21.39 36.04 17.69
C GLY A 236 -22.60 35.19 17.32
N SER A 237 -23.29 35.55 16.23
CA SER A 237 -24.45 34.80 15.71
C SER A 237 -24.07 33.62 14.81
N TYR A 238 -22.78 33.41 14.54
CA TYR A 238 -22.29 32.39 13.63
C TYR A 238 -21.80 31.15 14.39
N SER A 239 -22.03 29.97 13.81
CA SER A 239 -21.49 28.71 14.33
C SER A 239 -20.64 28.00 13.27
N LEU A 240 -19.49 27.47 13.66
CA LEU A 240 -18.53 26.84 12.76
C LEU A 240 -19.05 25.47 12.28
N LEU A 241 -19.17 25.29 10.96
CA LEU A 241 -19.48 24.00 10.34
C LEU A 241 -18.23 23.15 10.17
N LYS A 242 -17.25 23.68 9.42
CA LYS A 242 -15.98 22.98 9.15
C LYS A 242 -14.92 23.93 8.61
N TYR A 243 -13.67 23.60 8.86
CA TYR A 243 -12.54 24.18 8.14
C TYR A 243 -12.36 23.50 6.77
N THR A 244 -11.93 24.29 5.80
CA THR A 244 -11.59 23.87 4.44
C THR A 244 -10.18 24.34 4.11
N ARG A 245 -9.63 23.91 2.96
CA ARG A 245 -8.32 24.39 2.50
C ARG A 245 -8.27 25.92 2.31
N ARG A 246 -9.41 26.58 2.05
CA ARG A 246 -9.50 28.01 1.74
C ARG A 246 -10.03 28.88 2.89
N GLY A 247 -10.21 28.34 4.09
CA GLY A 247 -10.81 29.07 5.22
C GLY A 247 -11.79 28.19 5.98
N TYR A 248 -12.97 28.71 6.34
CA TYR A 248 -14.00 27.98 7.05
C TYR A 248 -15.39 28.17 6.44
N ARG A 249 -16.30 27.24 6.76
CA ARG A 249 -17.73 27.39 6.54
C ARG A 249 -18.40 27.56 7.89
N TYR A 250 -19.39 28.43 7.96
CA TYR A 250 -20.18 28.69 9.15
C TYR A 250 -21.67 28.64 8.81
N SER A 251 -22.49 28.49 9.84
CA SER A 251 -23.94 28.64 9.78
C SER A 251 -24.34 29.95 10.45
N PHE A 252 -25.36 30.61 9.91
CA PHE A 252 -25.99 31.80 10.49
C PHE A 252 -26.91 31.48 11.68
N ARG A 253 -27.13 30.19 11.96
CA ARG A 253 -27.88 29.72 13.14
C ARG A 253 -26.90 29.15 14.14
N LYS A 254 -27.04 29.51 15.43
CA LYS A 254 -26.18 28.99 16.51
C LYS A 254 -26.21 27.45 16.58
N SER A 255 -27.37 26.83 16.40
CA SER A 255 -27.53 25.37 16.40
C SER A 255 -27.13 24.65 15.11
N GLY A 256 -26.81 25.40 14.04
CA GLY A 256 -26.48 24.83 12.73
C GLY A 256 -25.02 24.39 12.56
N GLY A 257 -24.17 24.64 13.55
CA GLY A 257 -22.74 24.34 13.50
C GLY A 257 -22.41 22.86 13.72
N LYS A 258 -21.12 22.55 13.75
CA LYS A 258 -20.63 21.24 14.16
C LYS A 258 -20.93 21.04 15.64
N LYS A 259 -21.73 20.00 15.93
CA LYS A 259 -22.16 19.64 17.28
C LYS A 259 -21.14 18.72 17.96
N PHE A 260 -20.88 18.97 19.23
CA PHE A 260 -20.03 18.17 20.10
C PHE A 260 -20.85 17.72 21.30
N ARG A 261 -20.63 16.47 21.73
CA ARG A 261 -21.39 15.87 22.83
C ARG A 261 -20.94 16.43 24.18
N THR A 262 -19.65 16.73 24.31
CA THR A 262 -19.07 17.28 25.53
C THR A 262 -18.29 18.56 25.26
N GLU A 263 -18.23 19.45 26.24
CA GLU A 263 -17.43 20.68 26.17
C GLU A 263 -15.96 20.37 25.91
N LYS A 264 -15.43 19.32 26.56
CA LYS A 264 -14.06 18.84 26.39
C LYS A 264 -13.75 18.45 24.95
N GLU A 265 -14.67 17.78 24.24
CA GLU A 265 -14.52 17.45 22.82
C GLU A 265 -14.48 18.72 21.96
N ALA A 266 -15.35 19.69 22.24
CA ALA A 266 -15.40 20.98 21.54
C ALA A 266 -14.11 21.78 21.74
N GLU A 267 -13.63 21.90 22.98
CA GLU A 267 -12.37 22.59 23.32
C GLU A 267 -11.16 21.88 22.72
N THR A 268 -11.13 20.55 22.72
CA THR A 268 -10.05 19.79 22.08
C THR A 268 -9.98 20.09 20.58
N TYR A 269 -11.15 20.18 19.93
CA TYR A 269 -11.23 20.55 18.52
C TYR A 269 -10.82 22.00 18.28
N ARG A 270 -11.25 22.94 19.14
CA ARG A 270 -10.84 24.36 19.10
C ARG A 270 -9.33 24.53 19.24
N LYS A 271 -8.72 23.93 20.27
CA LYS A 271 -7.26 23.96 20.47
C LYS A 271 -6.54 23.46 19.23
N LYS A 272 -7.00 22.35 18.64
CA LYS A 272 -6.41 21.79 17.42
C LYS A 272 -6.42 22.76 16.23
N ILE A 273 -7.50 23.53 16.02
CA ILE A 273 -7.56 24.49 14.90
C ILE A 273 -6.68 25.73 15.17
N VAL A 274 -6.59 26.17 16.43
CA VAL A 274 -5.72 27.28 16.86
C VAL A 274 -4.24 26.89 16.74
N THR A 275 -3.83 25.72 17.25
CA THR A 275 -2.44 25.23 17.15
C THR A 275 -1.98 25.08 15.70
N LYS A 276 -2.90 24.72 14.80
CA LYS A 276 -2.64 24.64 13.36
C LYS A 276 -2.57 26.00 12.65
N LYS A 277 -2.77 27.11 13.38
CA LYS A 277 -2.81 28.47 12.86
C LYS A 277 -3.75 28.60 11.65
N LEU A 278 -4.92 27.95 11.73
CA LEU A 278 -5.91 28.07 10.67
C LEU A 278 -6.49 29.49 10.65
N HIS A 279 -6.93 29.94 9.47
CA HIS A 279 -7.45 31.29 9.28
C HIS A 279 -8.59 31.62 10.27
N GLN A 280 -8.42 32.70 11.04
CA GLN A 280 -9.35 33.15 12.09
C GLN A 280 -9.77 32.01 13.05
N ALA A 281 -8.83 31.18 13.49
CA ALA A 281 -9.14 30.08 14.41
C ALA A 281 -9.48 30.54 15.83
N ASP A 282 -8.96 31.70 16.22
CA ASP A 282 -9.05 32.33 17.53
C ASP A 282 -10.42 32.95 17.83
N ILE A 283 -11.19 33.35 16.80
CA ILE A 283 -12.51 33.96 16.97
C ILE A 283 -13.57 32.97 17.47
N TRP A 284 -13.34 31.66 17.29
CA TRP A 284 -14.28 30.62 17.65
C TRP A 284 -14.17 30.27 19.13
N LYS A 285 -15.29 30.35 19.85
CA LYS A 285 -15.41 30.02 21.27
C LYS A 285 -16.38 28.85 21.44
N VAL A 286 -16.19 28.03 22.48
CA VAL A 286 -17.16 26.96 22.79
C VAL A 286 -18.40 27.59 23.39
N GLU A 287 -19.57 27.23 22.87
CA GLU A 287 -20.87 27.66 23.37
C GLU A 287 -21.78 26.45 23.53
N ARG A 288 -22.54 26.41 24.63
CA ARG A 288 -23.54 25.38 24.91
C ARG A 288 -24.90 25.82 24.35
N ILE A 289 -25.59 24.90 23.68
CA ILE A 289 -26.91 25.11 23.10
C ILE A 289 -27.88 24.14 23.77
N GLU A 290 -28.94 24.67 24.39
CA GLU A 290 -30.02 23.89 25.04
C GLU A 290 -31.06 23.46 23.99
N GLU A 291 -30.67 22.55 23.10
CA GLU A 291 -31.55 21.93 22.12
C GLU A 291 -31.27 20.41 22.05
N PRO A 292 -32.31 19.57 21.93
CA PRO A 292 -32.13 18.13 21.88
C PRO A 292 -31.31 17.70 20.65
N CYS A 293 -30.33 16.82 20.87
CA CYS A 293 -29.45 16.32 19.82
C CYS A 293 -29.10 14.84 20.03
N GLY A 294 -29.14 14.07 18.95
CA GLY A 294 -28.69 12.68 18.94
C GLY A 294 -27.24 12.55 18.49
N PHE A 295 -26.45 11.78 19.23
CA PHE A 295 -25.08 11.41 18.92
C PHE A 295 -24.95 9.91 18.73
N MET A 296 -24.16 9.48 17.76
CA MET A 296 -23.78 8.07 17.60
C MET A 296 -22.45 7.85 18.33
N VAL A 297 -22.49 7.16 19.48
CA VAL A 297 -21.34 6.91 20.36
C VAL A 297 -20.82 5.50 20.16
#